data_AF-A0A2D7X190-F1
#
_entry.id   AF-A0A2D7X190-F1
#
_cell.length_a   1.000
_cell.length_b   1.000
_cell.length_c   1.000
_cell.angle_alpha   90.00
_cell.angle_beta   90.00
_cell.angle_gamma   90.00
#
_symmetry.space_group_name_H-M   'P 1'
#
loop_
_entity.id
_entity.type
_entity.pdbx_description
1 polymer ?
#
loop_
_entity_poly.entity_id
_entity_poly.type
_entity_poly.pdbx_seq_one_letter_code
_entity_poly.pdbx_strand_id
1 'polypeptide(L)'
;MSDRKYLPTLSELIDRLTITQLKEVFITDHKSEYADEIDDIVHDIEILLKDKEITGKVIRAIVVLAQMNLHIWHNETEVRKGTGDGNLELTHGLNGIRNTAKNMIQEIVGGRKDYKIDCLAADFKDWEISW
;
A
#
# COMPACT_ATOMS: atom_id res chain seq x y z
N MET A 1 10.39 -25.00 -3.16
CA MET A 1 11.00 -23.70 -2.81
C MET A 1 10.14 -23.13 -1.69
N SER A 2 10.63 -23.16 -0.45
CA SER A 2 9.88 -22.78 0.75
C SER A 2 10.26 -21.42 1.30
N ASP A 3 11.24 -20.77 0.66
CA ASP A 3 11.92 -19.61 1.22
C ASP A 3 11.47 -18.36 0.47
N ARG A 4 11.21 -17.32 1.25
CA ARG A 4 10.73 -16.04 0.75
C ARG A 4 11.79 -15.36 -0.13
N LYS A 5 11.33 -14.73 -1.22
CA LYS A 5 12.18 -13.93 -2.11
C LYS A 5 12.47 -12.54 -1.54
N TYR A 6 11.55 -11.99 -0.76
CA TYR A 6 11.65 -10.67 -0.12
C TYR A 6 11.65 -10.79 1.42
N LEU A 7 12.47 -9.98 2.08
CA LEU A 7 12.53 -9.89 3.55
C LEU A 7 11.57 -8.90 4.27
N PRO A 8 10.86 -7.95 3.61
CA PRO A 8 9.92 -7.05 4.29
C PRO A 8 8.78 -7.78 5.01
N THR A 9 8.00 -7.02 5.79
CA THR A 9 6.82 -7.54 6.49
C THR A 9 5.64 -7.76 5.55
N LEU A 10 4.58 -8.46 6.01
CA LEU A 10 3.35 -8.66 5.24
C LEU A 10 2.74 -7.34 4.75
N SER A 11 2.68 -6.34 5.63
CA SER A 11 2.12 -5.03 5.30
C SER A 11 2.93 -4.28 4.26
N GLU A 12 4.26 -4.38 4.30
CA GLU A 12 5.14 -3.79 3.28
C GLU A 12 5.01 -4.51 1.93
N LEU A 13 4.84 -5.83 1.94
CA LEU A 13 4.60 -6.58 0.70
C LEU A 13 3.27 -6.22 0.06
N ILE A 14 2.19 -6.10 0.83
CA ILE A 14 0.89 -5.71 0.29
C ILE A 14 0.91 -4.25 -0.18
N ASP A 15 1.56 -3.34 0.56
CA ASP A 15 1.75 -1.95 0.12
C ASP A 15 2.50 -1.91 -1.23
N ARG A 16 3.61 -2.63 -1.34
CA ARG A 16 4.37 -2.77 -2.59
C ARG A 16 3.53 -3.39 -3.70
N LEU A 17 2.78 -4.45 -3.43
CA LEU A 17 1.87 -5.08 -4.39
C LEU A 17 0.89 -4.08 -4.98
N THR A 18 0.25 -3.27 -4.12
CA THR A 18 -0.71 -2.26 -4.60
C THR A 18 -0.05 -1.24 -5.52
N ILE A 19 1.19 -0.83 -5.24
CA ILE A 19 1.94 0.13 -6.07
C ILE A 19 2.42 -0.51 -7.37
N THR A 20 2.98 -1.73 -7.32
CA THR A 20 3.46 -2.44 -8.51
C THR A 20 2.29 -2.78 -9.44
N GLN A 21 1.10 -3.08 -8.91
CA GLN A 21 -0.11 -3.24 -9.70
C GLN A 21 -0.51 -1.96 -10.45
N LEU A 22 -0.38 -0.77 -9.83
CA LEU A 22 -0.60 0.50 -10.52
C LEU A 22 0.44 0.73 -11.62
N LYS A 23 1.72 0.39 -11.37
CA LYS A 23 2.77 0.48 -12.38
C LYS A 23 2.50 -0.42 -13.58
N GLU A 24 2.06 -1.65 -13.36
CA GLU A 24 1.73 -2.60 -14.43
C GLU A 24 0.67 -2.03 -15.38
N VAL A 25 -0.30 -1.27 -14.86
CA VAL A 25 -1.39 -0.68 -15.63
C VAL A 25 -0.98 0.65 -16.28
N PHE A 26 -0.29 1.51 -15.54
CA PHE A 26 0.00 2.90 -15.96
C PHE A 26 1.34 3.08 -16.68
N ILE A 27 2.28 2.15 -16.52
CA ILE A 27 3.61 2.17 -17.16
C ILE A 27 3.76 0.90 -18.01
N THR A 28 3.19 0.94 -19.21
CA THR A 28 3.06 -0.24 -20.08
C THR A 28 4.37 -0.80 -20.59
N ASP A 29 5.44 0.01 -20.65
CA ASP A 29 6.72 -0.36 -21.26
C ASP A 29 7.48 -1.45 -20.49
N HIS A 30 7.19 -1.62 -19.20
CA HIS A 30 7.84 -2.60 -18.31
C HIS A 30 6.86 -3.63 -17.76
N LYS A 31 5.74 -3.87 -18.48
CA LYS A 31 4.64 -4.69 -17.98
C LYS A 31 5.07 -6.10 -17.56
N SER A 32 5.93 -6.76 -18.32
CA SER A 32 6.43 -8.10 -17.98
C SER A 32 7.27 -8.10 -16.69
N GLU A 33 8.11 -7.09 -16.49
CA GLU A 33 8.94 -6.96 -15.28
C GLU A 33 8.05 -6.75 -14.04
N TYR A 34 6.98 -5.96 -14.17
CA TYR A 34 6.02 -5.77 -13.09
C TYR A 34 5.19 -7.03 -12.81
N ALA A 35 4.83 -7.80 -13.83
CA ALA A 35 4.14 -9.08 -13.65
C ALA A 35 5.02 -10.08 -12.87
N ASP A 36 6.30 -10.21 -13.23
CA ASP A 36 7.25 -11.06 -12.51
C ASP A 36 7.42 -10.61 -11.06
N GLU A 37 7.49 -9.29 -10.82
CA GLU A 37 7.56 -8.73 -9.46
C GLU A 37 6.28 -9.00 -8.66
N ILE A 38 5.10 -8.89 -9.27
CA ILE A 38 3.81 -9.19 -8.66
C ILE A 38 3.76 -10.67 -8.25
N ASP A 39 4.14 -11.59 -9.14
CA ASP A 39 4.16 -13.02 -8.86
C ASP A 39 5.07 -13.35 -7.67
N ASP A 40 6.24 -12.71 -7.59
CA ASP A 40 7.17 -12.89 -6.48
C ASP A 40 6.62 -12.36 -5.15
N ILE A 41 5.91 -11.22 -5.17
CA ILE A 41 5.27 -10.66 -3.99
C ILE A 41 4.10 -11.55 -3.54
N VAL A 42 3.26 -12.03 -4.47
CA VAL A 42 2.12 -12.90 -4.18
C VAL A 42 2.60 -14.20 -3.56
N HIS A 43 3.64 -14.83 -4.11
CA HIS A 43 4.26 -16.02 -3.55
C HIS A 43 4.67 -15.84 -2.08
N ASP A 44 5.34 -14.73 -1.77
CA ASP A 44 5.77 -14.42 -0.41
C ASP A 44 4.60 -14.14 0.54
N ILE A 45 3.55 -13.49 0.06
CA ILE A 45 2.31 -13.28 0.82
C ILE A 45 1.66 -14.63 1.15
N GLU A 46 1.58 -15.56 0.21
CA GLU A 46 1.05 -16.92 0.45
C GLU A 46 1.84 -17.65 1.55
N ILE A 47 3.18 -17.54 1.53
CA ILE A 47 4.03 -18.13 2.59
C ILE A 47 3.74 -17.49 3.95
N LEU A 48 3.62 -16.16 4.02
CA LEU A 48 3.36 -15.43 5.27
C LEU A 48 1.96 -15.67 5.85
N LEU A 49 0.99 -15.89 4.98
CA LEU A 49 -0.41 -16.14 5.35
C LEU A 49 -0.71 -17.62 5.60
N LYS A 50 0.27 -18.51 5.40
CA LYS A 50 0.11 -19.91 5.73
C LYS A 50 -0.34 -20.07 7.18
N ASP A 51 -1.46 -20.76 7.38
CA ASP A 51 -2.10 -21.00 8.68
C ASP A 51 -2.59 -19.72 9.40
N LYS A 52 -2.82 -18.62 8.66
CA LYS A 52 -3.39 -17.36 9.18
C LYS A 52 -4.83 -17.16 8.72
N GLU A 53 -5.66 -16.62 9.61
CA GLU A 53 -7.03 -16.24 9.28
C GLU A 53 -7.09 -14.80 8.75
N ILE A 54 -7.65 -14.63 7.56
CA ILE A 54 -7.92 -13.32 6.96
C ILE A 54 -9.36 -12.91 7.30
N THR A 55 -9.51 -11.88 8.12
CA THR A 55 -10.82 -11.37 8.52
C THR A 55 -11.34 -10.29 7.56
N GLY A 56 -12.64 -9.98 7.62
CA GLY A 56 -13.21 -8.87 6.85
C GLY A 56 -12.56 -7.51 7.14
N LYS A 57 -12.04 -7.29 8.36
CA LYS A 57 -11.30 -6.08 8.73
C LYS A 57 -9.99 -5.95 7.95
N VAL A 58 -9.31 -7.08 7.73
CA VAL A 58 -8.08 -7.13 6.95
C VAL A 58 -8.37 -6.82 5.49
N ILE A 59 -9.41 -7.45 4.93
CA ILE A 59 -9.83 -7.20 3.54
C ILE A 59 -10.15 -5.71 3.36
N ARG A 60 -10.90 -5.11 4.30
CA ARG A 60 -11.17 -3.67 4.29
C ARG A 60 -9.90 -2.82 4.36
N ALA A 61 -8.95 -3.17 5.22
CA ALA A 61 -7.67 -2.46 5.30
C ALA A 61 -6.88 -2.52 3.99
N ILE A 62 -6.90 -3.66 3.29
CA ILE A 62 -6.28 -3.80 1.95
C ILE A 62 -6.98 -2.89 0.93
N VAL A 63 -8.31 -2.84 0.94
CA VAL A 63 -9.08 -1.94 0.05
C VAL A 63 -8.71 -0.48 0.29
N VAL A 64 -8.66 -0.05 1.55
CA VAL A 64 -8.26 1.32 1.91
C VAL A 64 -6.82 1.60 1.46
N LEU A 65 -5.89 0.69 1.75
CA LEU A 65 -4.48 0.81 1.34
C LEU A 65 -4.35 1.01 -0.18
N ALA A 66 -5.05 0.19 -0.98
CA ALA A 66 -5.05 0.29 -2.43
C ALA A 66 -5.62 1.64 -2.93
N GLN A 67 -6.73 2.10 -2.33
CA GLN A 67 -7.34 3.39 -2.66
C GLN A 67 -6.41 4.56 -2.33
N MET A 68 -5.75 4.55 -1.17
CA MET A 68 -4.82 5.61 -0.79
C MET A 68 -3.64 5.68 -1.75
N ASN A 69 -3.06 4.54 -2.12
CA ASN A 69 -1.97 4.50 -3.09
C ASN A 69 -2.39 4.96 -4.49
N LEU A 70 -3.62 4.68 -4.93
CA LEU A 70 -4.15 5.20 -6.20
C LEU A 70 -4.27 6.74 -6.19
N HIS A 71 -4.82 7.32 -5.12
CA HIS A 71 -4.93 8.78 -5.00
C HIS A 71 -3.55 9.46 -4.91
N ILE A 72 -2.63 8.89 -4.12
CA ILE A 72 -1.23 9.35 -4.04
C ILE A 72 -0.58 9.33 -5.43
N TRP A 73 -0.76 8.23 -6.18
CA TRP A 73 -0.22 8.10 -7.54
C TRP A 73 -0.70 9.23 -8.47
N HIS A 74 -2.00 9.51 -8.49
CA HIS A 74 -2.56 10.56 -9.34
C HIS A 74 -2.02 11.95 -8.95
N ASN A 75 -2.01 12.27 -7.66
CA ASN A 75 -1.47 13.55 -7.18
C ASN A 75 -0.01 13.73 -7.56
N GLU A 76 0.84 12.72 -7.32
CA GLU A 76 2.25 12.78 -7.68
C GLU A 76 2.47 12.84 -9.20
N THR A 77 1.63 12.15 -9.98
CA THR A 77 1.71 12.19 -11.45
C THR A 77 1.44 13.59 -11.98
N GLU A 78 0.42 14.28 -11.47
CA GLU A 78 0.12 15.66 -11.90
C GLU A 78 1.22 16.64 -11.50
N VAL A 79 1.79 16.50 -10.31
CA VAL A 79 2.98 17.30 -9.93
C VAL A 79 4.15 17.04 -10.89
N ARG A 80 4.44 15.78 -11.22
CA ARG A 80 5.55 15.41 -12.12
C ARG A 80 5.35 15.91 -13.54
N LYS A 81 4.10 15.99 -14.03
CA LYS A 81 3.78 16.59 -15.33
C LYS A 81 3.92 18.11 -15.34
N GLY A 82 3.98 18.74 -14.16
CA GLY A 82 4.02 20.20 -14.03
C GLY A 82 2.69 20.88 -14.38
N THR A 83 1.56 20.15 -14.32
CA THR A 83 0.23 20.70 -14.61
C THR A 83 -0.25 21.67 -13.53
N GLY A 84 0.30 21.56 -12.31
CA GLY A 84 -0.10 22.37 -11.15
C GLY A 84 -1.33 21.82 -10.41
N ASP A 85 -1.95 20.76 -10.92
CA ASP A 85 -3.19 20.18 -10.37
C ASP A 85 -2.93 19.12 -9.27
N GLY A 86 -1.67 18.76 -9.01
CA GLY A 86 -1.32 17.75 -8.01
C GLY A 86 -1.37 18.29 -6.58
N ASN A 87 -1.99 17.55 -5.67
CA ASN A 87 -2.14 17.96 -4.27
C ASN A 87 -1.16 17.21 -3.35
N LEU A 88 0.04 17.78 -3.15
CA LEU A 88 1.06 17.19 -2.27
C LEU A 88 0.67 17.19 -0.80
N GLU A 89 -0.06 18.22 -0.35
CA GLU A 89 -0.53 18.32 1.03
C GLU A 89 -1.47 17.16 1.35
N LEU A 90 -2.42 16.87 0.45
CA LEU A 90 -3.27 15.70 0.55
C LEU A 90 -2.45 14.41 0.52
N THR A 91 -1.47 14.29 -0.38
CA THR A 91 -0.58 13.12 -0.43
C THR A 91 0.08 12.82 0.93
N HIS A 92 0.54 13.86 1.66
CA HIS A 92 1.05 13.68 3.02
C HIS A 92 -0.03 13.12 3.96
N GLY A 93 -1.22 13.71 4.00
CA GLY A 93 -2.33 13.19 4.80
C GLY A 93 -2.67 11.71 4.47
N LEU A 94 -2.71 11.36 3.18
CA LEU A 94 -3.00 10.00 2.73
C LEU A 94 -1.89 9.00 3.12
N ASN A 95 -0.62 9.42 3.21
CA ASN A 95 0.46 8.56 3.70
C ASN A 95 0.24 8.14 5.17
N GLY A 96 -0.36 9.00 5.99
CA GLY A 96 -0.78 8.66 7.35
C GLY A 96 -1.84 7.56 7.37
N ILE A 97 -2.90 7.71 6.57
CA ILE A 97 -3.99 6.71 6.45
C ILE A 97 -3.45 5.38 5.91
N ARG A 98 -2.57 5.44 4.92
CA ARG A 98 -1.84 4.28 4.37
C ARG A 98 -1.11 3.52 5.47
N ASN A 99 -0.38 4.21 6.35
CA ASN A 99 0.34 3.57 7.45
C ASN A 99 -0.61 2.91 8.47
N THR A 100 -1.73 3.54 8.77
CA THR A 100 -2.77 2.94 9.63
C THR A 100 -3.31 1.64 9.03
N ALA A 101 -3.65 1.63 7.74
CA ALA A 101 -4.10 0.43 7.05
C ALA A 101 -3.03 -0.68 7.05
N LYS A 102 -1.76 -0.32 6.79
CA LYS A 102 -0.61 -1.24 6.88
C LYS A 102 -0.48 -1.86 8.27
N ASN A 103 -0.62 -1.07 9.33
CA ASN A 103 -0.56 -1.58 10.70
C ASN A 103 -1.67 -2.59 11.01
N MET A 104 -2.90 -2.34 10.53
CA MET A 104 -4.02 -3.28 10.68
C MET A 104 -3.79 -4.60 9.94
N ILE A 105 -3.19 -4.54 8.74
CA ILE A 105 -2.80 -5.73 7.97
C ILE A 105 -1.70 -6.51 8.71
N GLN A 106 -0.73 -5.81 9.28
CA GLN A 106 0.42 -6.42 9.97
C GLN A 106 0.02 -7.21 11.23
N GLU A 107 -1.10 -6.84 11.88
CA GLU A 107 -1.55 -7.48 13.12
C GLU A 107 -1.74 -9.00 13.00
N ILE A 108 -2.14 -9.49 11.82
CA ILE A 108 -2.44 -10.91 11.57
C ILE A 108 -1.22 -11.80 11.79
N VAL A 109 -0.05 -11.31 11.37
CA VAL A 109 1.22 -12.06 11.44
C VAL A 109 2.09 -11.59 12.61
N GLY A 110 1.64 -10.59 13.37
CA GLY A 110 2.39 -9.94 14.43
C GLY A 110 3.62 -9.17 13.92
N GLY A 111 4.54 -8.85 14.81
CA GLY A 111 5.80 -8.17 14.45
C GLY A 111 5.73 -6.65 14.49
N ARG A 112 6.65 -6.01 13.76
CA ARG A 112 6.88 -4.56 13.83
C ARG A 112 5.76 -3.79 13.10
N LYS A 113 5.16 -2.83 13.81
CA LYS A 113 4.27 -1.80 13.27
C LYS A 113 5.03 -0.49 13.08
N ASP A 114 4.59 0.35 12.14
CA ASP A 114 5.12 1.70 11.93
C ASP A 114 4.15 2.73 12.50
N TYR A 115 4.55 3.40 13.58
CA TYR A 115 3.74 4.43 14.25
C TYR A 115 4.16 5.85 13.86
N LYS A 116 4.74 6.06 12.67
CA LYS A 116 4.99 7.41 12.17
C LYS A 116 3.74 8.27 12.28
N ILE A 117 3.85 9.33 13.08
CA ILE A 117 2.83 10.35 13.24
C ILE A 117 3.01 11.31 12.07
N ASP A 118 2.01 11.36 11.18
CA ASP A 118 1.96 12.38 10.13
C ASP A 118 1.34 13.65 10.71
N CYS A 119 2.15 14.70 10.84
CA CYS A 119 1.75 15.94 11.52
C CYS A 119 0.64 16.71 10.80
N LEU A 120 0.37 16.39 9.53
CA LEU A 120 -0.65 17.01 8.69
C LEU A 120 -1.97 16.21 8.62
N ALA A 121 -2.03 15.03 9.24
CA ALA A 121 -3.25 14.22 9.22
C ALA A 121 -4.47 14.93 9.85
N ALA A 122 -4.25 15.88 10.77
CA ALA A 122 -5.29 16.65 11.43
C ALA A 122 -6.06 17.58 10.48
N ASP A 123 -5.46 17.96 9.35
CA ASP A 123 -6.01 18.92 8.40
C ASP A 123 -6.90 18.25 7.33
N PHE A 124 -6.90 16.90 7.23
CA PHE A 124 -7.65 16.12 6.25
C PHE A 124 -8.74 15.25 6.87
N LYS A 125 -9.57 15.81 7.75
CA LYS A 125 -10.64 15.08 8.47
C LYS A 125 -11.65 14.39 7.56
N ASP A 126 -11.94 14.96 6.41
CA ASP A 126 -12.89 14.38 5.45
C ASP A 126 -12.40 13.05 4.85
N TRP A 127 -11.09 12.79 4.92
CA TRP A 127 -10.46 11.55 4.46
C TRP A 127 -10.31 10.52 5.59
N GLU A 128 -10.68 10.85 6.82
CA GLU A 128 -10.59 9.94 7.95
C GLU A 128 -11.44 8.68 7.71
N ILE A 129 -10.83 7.52 7.93
CA ILE A 129 -11.49 6.24 7.74
C ILE A 129 -12.16 5.81 9.04
N SER A 130 -13.47 5.57 8.98
CA SER A 130 -14.28 5.04 10.08
C SER A 130 -14.05 3.54 10.28
N TRP A 131 -12.89 3.15 10.81
CA TRP A 131 -12.44 1.75 10.95
C TRP A 131 -13.39 0.81 11.69
#